data_AF-A0A2P4QDR6-F1
#
_entry.id   AF-A0A2P4QDR6-F1
#
_cell.length_a   1.000
_cell.length_b   1.000
_cell.length_c   1.000
_cell.angle_alpha   90.00
_cell.angle_beta   90.00
_cell.angle_gamma   90.00
#
_symmetry.space_group_name_H-M   'P 1'
#
loop_
_entity.id
_entity.type
_entity.pdbx_description
1 polymer ?
#
loop_
_entity_poly.entity_id
_entity_poly.type
_entity_poly.pdbx_seq_one_letter_code
_entity_poly.pdbx_strand_id
1 'polypeptide(L)'
;MDFLLVKWSSDHQSDDFLLVTLLTEEIPTVEKRKYLAYKIFKNWKCSFCKQCDETFDHMWTCESCASELDNIIQETKEFFEGACNSLLINADKDPIIDDKLVNKMTFWDRTYSEMKITFIDLIKGIISCELSAYTSLIFENQNLQEKFLVLLRNFIFEKVRVFGLIDV
;
A
#
# COMPACT_ATOMS: atom_id res chain seq x y z
N MET A 1 15.46 -15.20 3.77
CA MET A 1 14.57 -14.02 3.67
C MET A 1 13.25 -14.46 4.26
N ASP A 2 13.08 -14.23 5.55
CA ASP A 2 11.87 -14.64 6.27
C ASP A 2 10.86 -13.51 6.12
N PHE A 3 9.90 -13.71 5.22
CA PHE A 3 8.70 -12.88 5.16
C PHE A 3 7.86 -13.24 6.40
N LEU A 4 7.85 -12.37 7.41
CA LEU A 4 6.93 -12.48 8.52
C LEU A 4 5.52 -12.13 8.01
N LEU A 5 4.79 -13.16 7.56
CA LEU A 5 3.34 -13.18 7.73
C LEU A 5 3.09 -12.98 9.23
N VAL A 6 2.43 -11.88 9.59
CA VAL A 6 1.98 -11.64 10.96
C VAL A 6 1.13 -12.84 11.37
N LYS A 7 1.69 -13.75 12.17
CA LYS A 7 0.96 -14.87 12.73
C LYS A 7 -0.01 -14.33 13.76
N TRP A 8 -1.27 -14.22 13.35
CA TRP A 8 -2.41 -14.12 14.25
C TRP A 8 -2.49 -15.38 15.11
N SER A 9 -2.66 -15.20 16.43
CA SER A 9 -2.75 -16.30 17.38
C SER A 9 -4.18 -16.83 17.45
N SER A 10 -4.35 -18.05 16.93
CA SER A 10 -5.32 -19.08 17.33
C SER A 10 -6.80 -18.78 17.14
N ASP A 11 -7.25 -18.87 15.90
CA ASP A 11 -8.28 -19.80 15.39
C ASP A 11 -8.68 -19.27 14.00
N HIS A 12 -9.07 -20.14 13.06
CA HIS A 12 -9.53 -19.83 11.70
C HIS A 12 -8.49 -19.95 10.58
N GLN A 13 -8.26 -21.19 10.16
CA GLN A 13 -7.59 -21.59 8.93
C GLN A 13 -8.28 -21.06 7.63
N SER A 14 -9.38 -20.31 7.75
CA SER A 14 -10.10 -19.65 6.65
C SER A 14 -9.60 -18.24 6.34
N ASP A 15 -8.97 -17.55 7.29
CA ASP A 15 -8.81 -16.09 7.21
C ASP A 15 -7.51 -15.68 6.52
N ASP A 16 -6.44 -16.48 6.62
CA ASP A 16 -5.21 -16.29 5.83
C ASP A 16 -5.48 -16.41 4.33
N PHE A 17 -6.35 -17.35 3.94
CA PHE A 17 -6.77 -17.50 2.54
C PHE A 17 -7.66 -16.34 2.10
N LEU A 18 -8.56 -15.87 2.97
CA LEU A 18 -9.40 -14.70 2.71
C LEU A 18 -8.56 -13.41 2.56
N LEU A 19 -7.53 -13.23 3.38
CA LEU A 19 -6.60 -12.10 3.35
C LEU A 19 -5.79 -12.09 2.06
N VAL A 20 -5.20 -13.22 1.66
CA VAL A 20 -4.45 -13.37 0.40
C VAL A 20 -5.36 -13.22 -0.84
N THR A 21 -6.61 -13.69 -0.75
CA THR A 21 -7.61 -13.54 -1.82
C THR A 21 -8.04 -12.08 -1.96
N LEU A 22 -8.31 -11.37 -0.85
CA LEU A 22 -8.64 -9.94 -0.83
C LEU A 22 -7.49 -9.05 -1.33
N LEU A 23 -6.24 -9.37 -1.00
CA LEU A 23 -5.05 -8.60 -1.40
C LEU A 23 -4.78 -8.63 -2.91
N THR A 24 -5.20 -9.68 -3.61
CA THR A 24 -4.97 -9.78 -5.06
C THR A 24 -6.19 -9.37 -5.87
N GLU A 25 -7.43 -9.57 -5.41
CA GLU A 25 -8.65 -9.43 -6.22
C GLU A 25 -9.20 -8.01 -6.42
N GLU A 26 -8.87 -7.02 -5.60
CA GLU A 26 -9.59 -5.73 -5.63
C GLU A 26 -9.04 -4.67 -6.59
N ILE A 27 -7.80 -4.77 -7.06
CA ILE A 27 -7.25 -3.85 -8.07
C ILE A 27 -7.29 -4.55 -9.44
N PRO A 28 -8.26 -4.25 -10.33
CA PRO A 28 -8.38 -4.92 -11.62
C PRO A 28 -7.27 -4.49 -12.58
N THR A 29 -6.18 -5.24 -12.56
CA THR A 29 -5.10 -5.08 -13.54
C THR A 29 -5.54 -5.54 -14.93
N VAL A 30 -4.96 -4.94 -15.98
CA VAL A 30 -5.17 -5.41 -17.35
C VAL A 30 -4.84 -6.89 -17.51
N GLU A 31 -3.86 -7.43 -16.79
CA GLU A 31 -3.54 -8.86 -16.79
C GLU A 31 -4.72 -9.73 -16.31
N LYS A 32 -5.43 -9.30 -15.26
CA LYS A 32 -6.66 -9.99 -14.82
C LYS A 32 -7.78 -9.87 -15.86
N ARG A 33 -7.93 -8.70 -16.49
CA ARG A 33 -8.94 -8.50 -17.55
C ARG A 33 -8.64 -9.28 -18.82
N LYS A 34 -7.35 -9.50 -19.15
CA LYS A 34 -6.93 -10.38 -20.26
C LYS A 34 -7.42 -11.82 -20.08
N TYR A 35 -7.50 -12.32 -18.84
CA TYR A 35 -8.07 -13.64 -18.57
C TYR A 35 -9.56 -13.72 -18.91
N LEU A 36 -10.32 -12.65 -18.63
CA LEU A 36 -11.76 -12.58 -18.90
C LEU A 36 -12.09 -12.26 -20.36
N ALA A 37 -11.29 -11.43 -21.02
CA ALA A 37 -11.56 -10.95 -22.38
C ALA A 37 -10.28 -10.64 -23.18
N TYR A 38 -9.45 -11.66 -23.41
CA TYR A 38 -8.15 -11.54 -24.10
C TYR A 38 -8.19 -10.72 -25.40
N LYS A 39 -9.21 -10.92 -26.25
CA LYS A 39 -9.31 -10.22 -27.54
C LYS A 39 -9.40 -8.70 -27.40
N ILE A 40 -9.98 -8.21 -26.30
CA ILE A 40 -10.15 -6.78 -26.00
C ILE A 40 -8.84 -6.22 -25.43
N PHE A 41 -8.23 -6.95 -24.50
CA PHE A 41 -7.11 -6.42 -23.69
C PHE A 41 -5.70 -6.82 -24.17
N LYS A 42 -5.56 -7.69 -25.18
CA LYS A 42 -4.23 -8.21 -25.62
C LYS A 42 -3.20 -7.12 -25.95
N ASN A 43 -3.65 -5.98 -26.49
CA ASN A 43 -2.81 -4.86 -26.88
C ASN A 43 -3.14 -3.60 -26.08
N TRP A 44 -3.70 -3.77 -24.88
CA TRP A 44 -4.11 -2.65 -24.05
C TRP A 44 -2.88 -1.83 -23.63
N LYS A 45 -2.94 -0.53 -23.90
CA LYS A 45 -1.90 0.42 -23.57
C LYS A 45 -2.21 1.08 -22.24
N CYS A 46 -1.17 1.46 -21.51
CA CYS A 46 -1.28 2.21 -20.28
C CYS A 46 -2.24 3.39 -20.44
N SER A 47 -3.22 3.50 -19.56
CA SER A 47 -4.17 4.63 -19.58
C SER A 47 -3.50 6.00 -19.42
N PHE A 48 -2.30 6.09 -18.86
CA PHE A 48 -1.60 7.37 -18.70
C PHE A 48 -0.75 7.74 -19.91
N CYS A 49 0.24 6.91 -20.29
CA CYS A 49 1.15 7.26 -21.38
C CYS A 49 0.61 6.92 -22.78
N LYS A 50 -0.38 6.03 -22.87
CA LYS A 50 -0.96 5.48 -24.11
C LYS A 50 0.06 4.85 -25.08
N GLN A 51 1.31 4.63 -24.64
CA GLN A 51 2.43 4.17 -25.47
C GLN A 51 2.90 2.76 -25.07
N CYS A 52 3.22 2.58 -23.78
CA CYS A 52 3.64 1.31 -23.21
C CYS A 52 2.45 0.38 -23.01
N ASP A 53 2.70 -0.93 -23.05
CA ASP A 53 1.70 -1.92 -22.64
C ASP A 53 1.37 -1.72 -21.15
N GLU A 54 0.09 -1.83 -20.81
CA GLU A 54 -0.30 -1.71 -19.40
C GLU A 54 0.06 -2.99 -18.64
N THR A 55 0.91 -2.84 -17.63
CA THR A 55 1.20 -3.85 -16.61
C THR A 55 0.92 -3.26 -15.23
N PHE A 56 0.83 -4.09 -14.19
CA PHE A 56 0.67 -3.57 -12.82
C PHE A 56 1.82 -2.62 -12.49
N ASP A 57 3.06 -3.04 -12.68
CA ASP A 57 4.21 -2.22 -12.30
C ASP A 57 4.27 -0.95 -13.14
N HIS A 58 4.03 -1.02 -14.46
CA HIS A 58 4.03 0.18 -15.30
C HIS A 58 2.92 1.15 -14.91
N MET A 59 1.73 0.68 -14.52
CA MET A 59 0.65 1.56 -14.05
C MET A 59 1.07 2.43 -12.85
N TRP A 60 1.98 1.93 -12.00
CA TRP A 60 2.49 2.65 -10.84
C TRP A 60 3.87 3.30 -11.03
N THR A 61 4.61 2.91 -12.07
CA THR A 61 5.91 3.53 -12.41
C THR A 61 5.84 4.41 -13.67
N CYS A 62 4.64 4.67 -14.22
CA CYS A 62 4.48 5.47 -15.42
C CYS A 62 4.80 6.94 -15.12
N GLU A 63 5.76 7.52 -15.85
CA GLU A 63 6.13 8.93 -15.66
C GLU A 63 5.00 9.90 -16.02
N SER A 64 4.04 9.48 -16.85
CA SER A 64 2.86 10.29 -17.19
C SER A 64 1.88 10.48 -16.03
N CYS A 65 2.03 9.73 -14.93
CA CYS A 65 1.24 9.88 -13.70
C CYS A 65 2.12 10.04 -12.45
N ALA A 66 3.39 10.40 -12.64
CA ALA A 66 4.36 10.56 -11.56
C ALA A 66 3.90 11.57 -10.52
N SER A 67 3.42 12.74 -10.95
CA SER A 67 2.95 13.81 -10.08
C SER A 67 1.79 13.39 -9.18
N GLU A 68 0.84 12.64 -9.73
CA GLU A 68 -0.33 12.14 -9.02
C GLU A 68 0.09 11.10 -7.98
N LEU A 69 1.02 10.21 -8.32
CA LEU A 69 1.52 9.22 -7.38
C LEU A 69 2.37 9.86 -6.27
N ASP A 70 3.20 10.84 -6.61
CA ASP A 70 3.97 11.61 -5.63
C ASP A 70 3.03 12.35 -4.66
N ASN A 71 1.90 12.87 -5.15
CA ASN A 71 0.85 13.45 -4.30
C ASN A 71 0.22 12.39 -3.37
N ILE A 72 -0.13 11.20 -3.88
CA ILE A 72 -0.67 10.11 -3.05
C ILE A 72 0.32 9.70 -1.96
N ILE A 73 1.61 9.62 -2.28
CA ILE A 73 2.68 9.33 -1.30
C ILE A 73 2.71 10.42 -0.23
N GLN A 74 2.67 11.69 -0.63
CA GLN A 74 2.69 12.82 0.29
C GLN A 74 1.47 12.83 1.22
N GLU A 75 0.27 12.63 0.67
CA GLU A 75 -0.96 12.50 1.47
C GLU A 75 -0.92 11.29 2.41
N THR A 76 -0.28 10.19 1.99
CA THR A 76 -0.10 9.00 2.83
C THR A 76 0.86 9.26 3.99
N LYS A 77 1.92 10.05 3.78
CA LYS A 77 2.84 10.47 4.84
C LYS A 77 2.12 11.34 5.89
N GLU A 78 1.33 12.31 5.43
CA GLU A 78 0.52 13.18 6.30
C GLU A 78 -0.50 12.36 7.10
N PHE A 79 -1.16 11.41 6.45
CA PHE A 79 -2.06 10.47 7.12
C PHE A 79 -1.32 9.61 8.15
N PHE A 80 -0.15 9.08 7.80
CA PHE A 80 0.67 8.25 8.70
C PHE A 80 0.95 9.00 10.02
N GLU A 81 1.45 10.23 9.91
CA GLU A 81 1.76 11.10 11.05
C GLU A 81 0.50 11.37 11.88
N GLY A 82 -0.54 11.90 11.24
CA GLY A 82 -1.79 12.28 11.91
C GLY A 82 -2.49 11.12 12.59
N ALA A 83 -2.55 9.96 11.94
CA ALA A 83 -3.17 8.75 12.48
C ALA A 83 -2.36 8.16 13.64
N CYS A 84 -1.02 8.13 13.55
CA CYS A 84 -0.18 7.71 14.67
C CYS A 84 -0.40 8.59 15.90
N ASN A 85 -0.23 9.91 15.75
CA ASN A 85 -0.38 10.85 16.84
C ASN A 85 -1.79 10.83 17.44
N SER A 86 -2.83 10.72 16.60
CA SER A 86 -4.21 10.60 17.08
C SER A 86 -4.43 9.33 17.90
N LEU A 87 -3.86 8.19 17.49
CA LEU A 87 -3.97 6.94 18.25
C LEU A 87 -3.18 7.00 19.57
N LEU A 88 -2.02 7.64 19.60
CA LEU A 88 -1.24 7.86 20.81
C LEU A 88 -1.99 8.73 21.82
N ILE A 89 -2.53 9.87 21.37
CA ILE A 89 -3.30 10.79 22.21
C ILE A 89 -4.53 10.09 22.80
N ASN A 90 -5.25 9.30 22.00
CA ASN A 90 -6.40 8.52 22.47
C ASN A 90 -6.03 7.41 23.48
N ALA A 91 -4.75 7.07 23.58
CA ALA A 91 -4.20 6.13 24.55
C ALA A 91 -3.45 6.83 25.69
N ASP A 92 -3.68 8.13 25.89
CA ASP A 92 -3.04 8.98 26.91
C ASP A 92 -1.50 9.00 26.80
N LYS A 93 -0.97 8.89 25.57
CA LYS A 93 0.46 9.02 25.25
C LYS A 93 0.75 10.32 24.49
N ASP A 94 1.98 10.82 24.65
CA ASP A 94 2.44 12.00 23.92
C ASP A 94 2.53 11.72 22.40
N PRO A 95 2.18 12.69 21.54
CA PRO A 95 2.45 12.60 20.11
C PRO A 95 3.95 12.75 19.86
N ILE A 96 4.56 11.75 19.22
CA ILE A 96 6.01 11.68 19.00
C ILE A 96 6.40 11.59 17.53
N ILE A 97 5.41 11.50 16.62
CA ILE A 97 5.67 11.37 15.18
C ILE A 97 5.66 12.75 14.54
N ASP A 98 6.69 13.05 13.77
CA ASP A 98 6.83 14.26 12.97
C ASP A 98 7.19 13.94 11.52
N ASP A 99 7.08 14.95 10.66
CA ASP A 99 7.42 14.88 9.24
C ASP A 99 8.85 14.37 9.01
N LYS A 100 9.78 14.75 9.88
CA LYS A 100 11.19 14.37 9.81
C LYS A 100 11.40 12.87 10.03
N LEU A 101 10.66 12.26 10.96
CA LEU A 101 10.69 10.82 11.20
C LEU A 101 10.05 10.07 10.03
N VAL A 102 8.87 10.52 9.59
CA VAL A 102 8.15 9.92 8.47
C VAL A 102 9.00 9.94 7.20
N ASN A 103 9.63 11.08 6.88
CA ASN A 103 10.46 11.23 5.67
C ASN A 103 11.74 10.38 5.66
N LYS A 104 12.16 9.79 6.78
CA LYS A 104 13.32 8.89 6.85
C LYS A 104 13.01 7.45 6.45
N MET A 105 11.74 7.05 6.41
CA MET A 105 11.35 5.68 6.07
C MET A 105 11.64 5.40 4.60
N THR A 106 12.12 4.21 4.29
CA THR A 106 12.69 3.93 2.96
C THR A 106 11.67 3.48 1.92
N PHE A 107 10.48 3.06 2.37
CA PHE A 107 9.43 2.49 1.53
C PHE A 107 8.53 3.52 0.84
N TRP A 108 8.87 4.81 0.87
CA TRP A 108 8.12 5.86 0.13
C TRP A 108 8.50 5.96 -1.34
N ASP A 109 9.54 5.24 -1.77
CA ASP A 109 10.00 5.28 -3.16
C ASP A 109 8.95 4.68 -4.10
N ARG A 110 8.73 5.30 -5.27
CA ARG A 110 7.86 4.77 -6.33
C ARG A 110 8.59 3.97 -7.40
N THR A 111 9.92 3.88 -7.34
CA THR A 111 10.68 3.05 -8.27
C THR A 111 10.52 1.58 -7.92
N TYR A 112 10.41 0.74 -8.95
CA TYR A 112 10.40 -0.70 -8.76
C TYR A 112 11.75 -1.18 -8.23
N SER A 113 11.73 -2.05 -7.21
CA SER A 113 12.92 -2.72 -6.69
C SER A 113 12.62 -4.17 -6.32
N GLU A 114 13.49 -5.09 -6.75
CA GLU A 114 13.43 -6.50 -6.32
C GLU A 114 14.04 -6.71 -4.92
N MET A 115 14.82 -5.74 -4.45
CA MET A 115 15.63 -5.87 -3.22
C MET A 115 15.12 -5.05 -2.06
N LYS A 116 14.22 -4.10 -2.31
CA LYS A 116 13.70 -3.16 -1.32
C LYS A 116 12.19 -3.08 -1.43
N ILE A 117 11.53 -2.99 -0.28
CA ILE A 117 10.11 -2.66 -0.24
C ILE A 117 9.94 -1.21 -0.65
N THR A 118 9.03 -0.96 -1.59
CA THR A 118 8.72 0.39 -2.08
C THR A 118 7.24 0.71 -1.87
N PHE A 119 6.82 1.91 -2.24
CA PHE A 119 5.43 2.33 -2.07
C PHE A 119 4.48 1.46 -2.90
N ILE A 120 4.96 0.95 -4.04
CA ILE A 120 4.21 0.01 -4.89
C ILE A 120 3.85 -1.27 -4.12
N ASP A 121 4.73 -1.74 -3.23
CA ASP A 121 4.44 -2.92 -2.41
C ASP A 121 3.42 -2.61 -1.31
N LEU A 122 3.41 -1.38 -0.78
CA LEU A 122 2.34 -0.93 0.12
C LEU A 122 0.98 -0.89 -0.60
N ILE A 123 0.96 -0.48 -1.88
CA ILE A 123 -0.25 -0.54 -2.73
C ILE A 123 -0.71 -2.00 -2.92
N LYS A 124 0.22 -2.95 -3.05
CA LYS A 124 -0.07 -4.39 -3.06
C LYS A 124 -0.54 -4.92 -1.70
N GLY A 125 -0.52 -4.09 -0.66
CA GLY A 125 -0.89 -4.44 0.71
C GLY A 125 0.19 -5.22 1.46
N ILE A 126 1.43 -5.21 0.98
CA ILE A 126 2.57 -5.83 1.67
C ILE A 126 3.01 -4.91 2.81
N ILE A 127 3.02 -5.42 4.04
CA ILE A 127 3.58 -4.72 5.19
C ILE A 127 5.03 -5.16 5.39
N SER A 128 5.97 -4.24 5.27
CA SER A 128 7.39 -4.56 5.47
C SER A 128 7.71 -4.82 6.94
N CYS A 129 8.76 -5.62 7.19
CA CYS A 129 9.31 -5.77 8.53
C CYS A 129 9.79 -4.43 9.11
N GLU A 130 10.28 -3.51 8.26
CA GLU A 130 10.64 -2.15 8.66
C GLU A 130 9.43 -1.38 9.19
N LEU A 131 8.32 -1.34 8.45
CA LEU A 131 7.07 -0.70 8.86
C LEU A 131 6.48 -1.33 10.13
N SER A 132 6.49 -2.66 10.21
CA SER A 132 6.05 -3.40 11.40
C SER A 132 6.92 -3.05 12.61
N ALA A 133 8.25 -3.05 12.49
CA ALA A 133 9.15 -2.69 13.57
C ALA A 133 8.97 -1.24 14.03
N TYR A 134 8.84 -0.29 13.10
CA TYR A 134 8.58 1.11 13.43
C TYR A 134 7.27 1.26 14.22
N THR A 135 6.18 0.68 13.71
CA THR A 135 4.88 0.80 14.37
C THR A 135 4.85 0.08 15.73
N SER A 136 5.53 -1.05 15.89
CA SER A 136 5.69 -1.70 17.19
C SER A 136 6.40 -0.79 18.20
N LEU A 137 7.48 -0.11 17.79
CA LEU A 137 8.21 0.83 18.64
C LEU A 137 7.39 2.06 19.01
N ILE A 138 6.56 2.57 18.08
CA ILE A 138 5.73 3.75 18.30
C ILE A 138 4.63 3.45 19.32
N PHE A 139 3.91 2.34 19.13
CA PHE A 139 2.72 2.07 19.92
C PHE A 139 3.00 1.33 21.22
N GLU A 140 4.01 0.44 21.24
CA GLU A 140 4.28 -0.50 22.34
C GLU A 140 3.03 -1.29 22.78
N ASN A 141 2.07 -1.43 21.86
CA ASN A 141 0.76 -2.00 22.08
C ASN A 141 0.28 -2.61 20.78
N GLN A 142 0.09 -3.93 20.78
CA GLN A 142 -0.26 -4.69 19.58
C GLN A 142 -1.62 -4.26 19.01
N ASN A 143 -2.62 -3.99 19.84
CA ASN A 143 -3.94 -3.59 19.37
C ASN A 143 -3.92 -2.22 18.67
N LEU A 144 -3.15 -1.25 19.20
CA LEU A 144 -2.98 0.06 18.55
C LEU A 144 -2.19 -0.06 17.25
N GLN A 145 -1.15 -0.90 17.24
CA GLN A 145 -0.39 -1.20 16.03
C GLN A 145 -1.28 -1.80 14.94
N GLU A 146 -2.06 -2.84 15.25
CA GLU A 146 -2.95 -3.48 14.29
C GLU A 146 -4.01 -2.50 13.77
N LYS A 147 -4.62 -1.70 14.67
CA LYS A 147 -5.56 -0.66 14.29
C LYS A 147 -4.95 0.35 13.34
N PHE A 148 -3.71 0.79 13.61
CA PHE A 148 -3.00 1.70 12.73
C PHE A 148 -2.73 1.09 11.35
N LEU A 149 -2.23 -0.14 11.28
CA LEU A 149 -1.93 -0.81 10.02
C LEU A 149 -3.18 -1.00 9.15
N VAL A 150 -4.33 -1.30 9.76
CA VAL A 150 -5.62 -1.35 9.06
C VAL A 150 -6.03 0.02 8.51
N LEU A 151 -5.90 1.07 9.33
CA LEU A 151 -6.20 2.45 8.91
C LEU A 151 -5.31 2.89 7.75
N LEU A 152 -4.00 2.61 7.82
CA LEU A 152 -3.04 2.92 6.76
C LEU A 152 -3.38 2.20 5.45
N ARG A 153 -3.64 0.89 5.52
CA ARG A 153 -4.03 0.09 4.35
C ARG A 153 -5.29 0.66 3.69
N ASN A 154 -6.33 0.96 4.47
CA ASN A 154 -7.59 1.47 3.95
C ASN A 154 -7.42 2.85 3.31
N PHE A 155 -6.60 3.72 3.92
CA PHE A 155 -6.29 5.02 3.35
C PHE A 155 -5.60 4.91 1.98
N ILE A 156 -4.53 4.11 1.89
CA ILE A 156 -3.81 3.87 0.63
C ILE A 156 -4.77 3.30 -0.41
N PHE A 157 -5.58 2.31 -0.04
CA PHE A 157 -6.55 1.70 -0.94
C PHE A 157 -7.54 2.72 -1.52
N GLU A 158 -8.12 3.59 -0.70
CA GLU A 158 -9.04 4.62 -1.21
C GLU A 158 -8.37 5.61 -2.15
N LYS A 159 -7.13 6.04 -1.86
CA LYS A 159 -6.37 6.94 -2.74
C LYS A 159 -6.06 6.29 -4.09
N VAL A 160 -5.58 5.05 -4.05
CA VAL A 160 -5.24 4.23 -5.22
C VAL A 160 -6.48 3.90 -6.04
N ARG A 161 -7.62 3.61 -5.40
CA ARG A 161 -8.90 3.32 -6.06
C ARG A 161 -9.38 4.52 -6.85
N VAL A 162 -9.37 5.72 -6.25
CA VAL A 162 -9.73 6.96 -6.95
C VAL A 162 -8.82 7.19 -8.16
N PHE A 163 -7.52 6.95 -8.01
CA PHE A 163 -6.54 7.09 -9.08
C PHE A 163 -6.76 6.09 -10.24
N GLY A 164 -7.00 4.81 -9.92
CA GLY A 164 -7.23 3.74 -10.91
C GLY A 164 -8.58 3.79 -11.62
N LEU A 165 -9.53 4.61 -11.12
CA LEU A 165 -10.86 4.82 -11.70
C LEU A 165 -10.89 5.96 -12.74
N ILE A 166 -9.79 6.67 -12.98
CA ILE A 166 -9.79 7.83 -13.88
C ILE A 166 -9.98 7.46 -15.37
N ASP A 167 -9.89 6.19 -15.77
CA ASP A 167 -10.08 5.76 -17.16
C ASP A 167 -10.74 4.35 -17.30
N VAL A 168 -11.94 4.15 -16.73
CA VAL A 168 -12.85 3.06 -17.16
C VAL A 168 -14.26 3.59 -17.43
#